data_AF-A0A3M1X4V8-F1
#
_entry.id   AF-A0A3M1X4V8-F1
#
_cell.length_a   1.000
_cell.length_b   1.000
_cell.length_c   1.000
_cell.angle_alpha   90.00
_cell.angle_beta   90.00
_cell.angle_gamma   90.00
#
_symmetry.space_group_name_H-M   'P 1'
#
loop_
_entity.id
_entity.type
_entity.pdbx_description
1 polymer ?
#
loop_
_entity_poly.entity_id
_entity_poly.type
_entity_poly.pdbx_seq_one_letter_code
_entity_poly.pdbx_strand_id
1 'polypeptide(L)'
;MRTSTIPKSRNHSVMASNVTHEHIVLDILAACEEWFPAQGGLENHQIVDGEHGHYLFMPVGWYRDRYFYGPLIHFHLRGGNIWVLANHTEIELEKELFARGAQRQDIIAGFQSPSFREMTGWAGH
;
A
#
# COMPACT_ATOMS: atom_id res chain seq x y z
N MET A 1 -41.36 22.94 41.49
CA MET A 1 -39.92 23.08 41.19
C MET A 1 -39.28 21.70 41.30
N ARG A 2 -38.98 21.05 40.16
CA ARG A 2 -38.27 19.76 40.12
C ARG A 2 -37.03 19.97 39.26
N THR A 3 -35.88 19.65 39.83
CA THR A 3 -34.55 19.84 39.26
C THR A 3 -34.32 18.84 38.13
N SER A 4 -34.00 19.35 36.94
CA SER A 4 -33.56 18.56 35.79
C SER A 4 -32.09 18.19 35.99
N THR A 5 -31.79 16.90 36.08
CA THR A 5 -30.42 16.39 36.09
C THR A 5 -30.08 15.97 34.65
N ILE A 6 -29.18 16.72 34.02
CA ILE A 6 -28.61 16.41 32.69
C ILE A 6 -27.71 15.17 32.85
N PRO A 7 -27.84 14.11 32.03
CA PRO A 7 -26.87 13.03 32.06
C PRO A 7 -25.57 13.51 31.43
N LYS A 8 -24.45 13.38 32.17
CA LYS A 8 -23.10 13.56 31.65
C LYS A 8 -22.91 12.65 30.44
N SER A 9 -22.60 13.24 29.28
CA SER A 9 -22.24 12.47 28.10
C SER A 9 -20.99 11.62 28.39
N ARG A 10 -21.05 10.36 27.98
CA ARG A 10 -19.92 9.44 27.98
C ARG A 10 -18.83 10.02 27.08
N ASN A 11 -17.65 10.28 27.64
CA ASN A 11 -16.43 10.36 26.87
C ASN A 11 -16.21 8.98 26.21
N HIS A 12 -16.50 8.87 24.92
CA HIS A 12 -15.92 7.85 24.08
C HIS A 12 -14.65 8.46 23.47
N SER A 13 -13.53 8.25 24.17
CA SER A 13 -12.24 8.21 23.48
C SER A 13 -12.29 6.97 22.59
N VAL A 14 -12.60 7.20 21.31
CA VAL A 14 -12.43 6.18 20.27
C VAL A 14 -10.94 5.93 20.19
N MET A 15 -10.51 4.74 20.63
CA MET A 15 -9.16 4.25 20.37
C MET A 15 -9.02 4.17 18.85
N ALA A 16 -8.25 5.06 18.25
CA ALA A 16 -7.86 4.91 16.85
C ALA A 16 -7.15 3.56 16.74
N SER A 17 -7.71 2.62 15.98
CA SER A 17 -6.98 1.42 15.60
C SER A 17 -5.73 1.88 14.86
N ASN A 18 -4.54 1.63 15.41
CA ASN A 18 -3.29 1.92 14.71
C ASN A 18 -3.27 1.07 13.43
N VAL A 19 -3.46 1.71 12.28
CA VAL A 19 -3.34 1.06 10.97
C VAL A 19 -1.88 0.66 10.78
N THR A 20 -1.62 -0.61 10.49
CA THR A 20 -0.26 -1.13 10.25
C THR A 20 0.11 -0.98 8.78
N HIS A 21 1.40 -0.87 8.47
CA HIS A 21 1.86 -0.86 7.07
C HIS A 21 1.43 -2.11 6.29
N GLU A 22 1.34 -3.26 6.96
CA GLU A 22 0.81 -4.49 6.39
C GLU A 22 -0.64 -4.33 5.93
N HIS A 23 -1.53 -3.80 6.78
CA HIS A 23 -2.91 -3.51 6.36
C HIS A 23 -2.94 -2.55 5.17
N ILE A 24 -2.11 -1.51 5.18
CA ILE A 24 -2.05 -0.53 4.09
C ILE A 24 -1.68 -1.18 2.76
N VAL A 25 -0.61 -1.99 2.72
CA VAL A 25 -0.17 -2.60 1.46
C VAL A 25 -1.15 -3.67 0.99
N LEU A 26 -1.75 -4.45 1.90
CA LEU A 26 -2.78 -5.41 1.56
C LEU A 26 -4.04 -4.73 0.99
N ASP A 27 -4.46 -3.60 1.55
CA ASP A 27 -5.59 -2.81 1.03
C ASP A 27 -5.30 -2.25 -0.36
N ILE A 28 -4.05 -1.85 -0.63
CA ILE A 28 -3.65 -1.42 -1.97
C ILE A 28 -3.66 -2.61 -2.95
N LEU A 29 -3.12 -3.77 -2.55
CA LEU A 29 -3.17 -4.97 -3.37
C LEU A 29 -4.62 -5.36 -3.70
N ALA A 30 -5.52 -5.31 -2.73
CA ALA A 30 -6.95 -5.56 -2.95
C ALA A 30 -7.56 -4.57 -3.95
N ALA A 31 -7.24 -3.28 -3.84
CA ALA A 31 -7.71 -2.26 -4.78
C ALA A 31 -7.18 -2.45 -6.21
N CYS A 32 -6.05 -3.13 -6.39
CA CYS A 32 -5.50 -3.41 -7.71
C CYS A 32 -6.42 -4.27 -8.58
N GLU A 33 -7.26 -5.13 -7.99
CA GLU A 33 -8.25 -5.91 -8.75
C GLU A 33 -9.29 -5.01 -9.42
N GLU A 34 -9.63 -3.89 -8.78
CA GLU A 34 -10.57 -2.90 -9.32
C GLU A 34 -9.89 -1.97 -10.33
N TRP A 35 -8.64 -1.58 -10.07
CA TRP A 35 -7.87 -0.71 -10.97
C TRP A 35 -7.41 -1.44 -12.23
N PHE A 36 -7.12 -2.73 -12.12
CA PHE A 36 -6.56 -3.57 -13.19
C PHE A 36 -7.37 -4.85 -13.33
N PRO A 37 -8.66 -4.79 -13.72
CA PRO A 37 -9.48 -5.99 -13.85
C PRO A 37 -8.87 -6.95 -14.89
N ALA A 38 -8.82 -8.23 -14.54
CA ALA A 38 -8.31 -9.29 -15.40
C ALA A 38 -9.05 -9.29 -16.75
N GLN A 39 -8.29 -9.25 -17.86
CA GLN A 39 -8.87 -9.17 -19.20
C GLN A 39 -8.00 -9.85 -20.26
N GLY A 40 -8.66 -10.33 -21.32
CA GLY A 40 -8.00 -10.77 -22.55
C GLY A 40 -6.97 -11.88 -22.40
N GLY A 41 -7.18 -12.81 -21.46
CA GLY A 41 -6.32 -13.96 -21.22
C GLY A 41 -5.27 -13.78 -20.11
N LEU A 42 -5.31 -12.64 -19.41
CA LEU A 42 -4.53 -12.39 -18.21
C LEU A 42 -5.28 -12.84 -16.95
N GLU A 43 -4.53 -13.37 -15.99
CA GLU A 43 -4.97 -13.69 -14.63
C GLU A 43 -4.23 -12.77 -13.66
N ASN A 44 -4.94 -12.14 -12.73
CA ASN A 44 -4.31 -11.34 -11.68
C ASN A 44 -3.85 -12.24 -10.54
N HIS A 45 -2.58 -12.11 -10.17
CA HIS A 45 -1.96 -12.83 -9.07
C HIS A 45 -1.57 -11.85 -7.98
N GLN A 46 -2.00 -12.14 -6.76
CA GLN A 46 -1.46 -11.51 -5.55
C GLN A 46 -0.50 -12.50 -4.89
N ILE A 47 0.77 -12.11 -4.74
CA ILE A 47 1.77 -12.92 -4.06
C ILE A 47 2.07 -12.23 -2.73
N VAL A 48 1.63 -12.87 -1.65
CA VAL A 48 1.79 -12.37 -0.28
C VAL A 48 2.65 -13.34 0.50
N ASP A 49 3.83 -12.84 0.89
CA ASP A 49 4.73 -13.48 1.83
C ASP A 49 4.83 -12.57 3.06
N GLY A 50 3.91 -12.76 4.00
CA GLY A 50 3.86 -11.97 5.23
C GLY A 50 5.04 -12.25 6.17
N GLU A 51 5.66 -13.43 6.08
CA GLU A 51 6.80 -13.81 6.91
C GLU A 51 8.06 -13.03 6.52
N HIS A 52 8.31 -12.88 5.22
CA HIS A 52 9.46 -12.13 4.71
C HIS A 52 9.10 -10.70 4.27
N GLY A 53 7.83 -10.30 4.41
CA GLY A 53 7.36 -8.95 4.17
C GLY A 53 7.23 -8.56 2.70
N HIS A 54 7.03 -9.52 1.77
CA HIS A 54 6.88 -9.23 0.34
C HIS A 54 5.41 -9.29 -0.11
N TYR A 55 4.96 -8.25 -0.80
CA TYR A 55 3.58 -8.10 -1.26
C TYR A 55 3.58 -7.62 -2.71
N LEU A 56 3.12 -8.46 -3.63
CA LEU A 56 3.13 -8.19 -5.06
C LEU A 56 1.74 -8.32 -5.66
N PHE A 57 1.46 -7.48 -6.65
CA PHE A 57 0.36 -7.64 -7.59
C PHE A 57 0.91 -7.77 -9.00
N MET A 58 0.55 -8.83 -9.72
CA MET A 58 1.03 -9.08 -11.07
C MET A 58 -0.02 -9.76 -11.95
N PRO A 59 -0.30 -9.23 -13.17
CA PRO A 59 -1.01 -9.99 -14.18
C PRO A 59 -0.07 -11.01 -14.83
N VAL A 60 -0.58 -12.22 -15.05
CA VAL A 60 0.14 -13.33 -15.68
C VAL A 60 -0.69 -13.88 -16.83
N GLY A 61 -0.06 -14.12 -17.97
CA GLY A 61 -0.69 -14.81 -19.09
C GLY A 61 -0.44 -14.14 -20.43
N TRP A 62 -1.27 -14.51 -21.40
CA TRP A 62 -1.18 -13.97 -22.75
C TRP A 62 -2.26 -12.91 -22.94
N TYR A 63 -1.85 -11.75 -23.44
CA TYR A 63 -2.76 -10.76 -23.99
C TYR A 63 -2.37 -10.50 -25.44
N ARG A 64 -3.22 -10.96 -26.36
CA ARG A 64 -2.91 -11.04 -27.80
C ARG A 64 -1.64 -11.86 -28.02
N ASP A 65 -0.61 -11.29 -28.64
CA ASP A 65 0.67 -11.89 -28.98
C ASP A 65 1.78 -11.60 -27.96
N ARG A 66 1.45 -10.96 -26.83
CA ARG A 66 2.40 -10.62 -25.77
C ARG A 66 2.15 -11.46 -24.52
N TYR A 67 3.22 -12.08 -24.02
CA TYR A 67 3.23 -12.72 -22.71
C TYR A 67 3.56 -11.70 -21.61
N PHE A 68 2.73 -11.66 -20.58
CA PHE A 68 2.89 -10.81 -19.40
C PHE A 68 3.35 -11.67 -18.22
N TYR A 69 4.49 -11.28 -17.65
CA TYR A 69 5.06 -11.91 -16.48
C TYR A 69 5.97 -10.93 -15.74
N GLY A 70 5.44 -10.27 -14.72
CA GLY A 70 6.16 -9.36 -13.85
C GLY A 70 5.20 -8.52 -12.97
N PRO A 71 5.63 -8.06 -11.79
CA PRO A 71 4.80 -7.24 -10.93
C PRO A 71 4.43 -5.93 -11.60
N LEU A 72 3.19 -5.49 -11.45
CA LEU A 72 2.85 -4.08 -11.66
C LEU A 72 3.22 -3.28 -10.41
N ILE A 73 2.96 -3.84 -9.23
CA ILE A 73 3.24 -3.23 -7.94
C ILE A 73 3.96 -4.25 -7.06
N HIS A 74 5.02 -3.82 -6.38
CA HIS A 74 5.74 -4.63 -5.41
C HIS A 74 6.13 -3.79 -4.20
N PHE A 75 5.63 -4.18 -3.03
CA PHE A 75 6.06 -3.66 -1.74
C PHE A 75 6.94 -4.66 -0.98
N HIS A 76 7.89 -4.13 -0.23
CA HIS A 76 8.64 -4.88 0.77
C HIS A 76 8.57 -4.13 2.10
N LEU A 77 7.96 -4.75 3.10
CA LEU A 77 7.93 -4.24 4.47
C LEU A 77 9.21 -4.66 5.18
N ARG A 78 10.11 -3.71 5.39
CA ARG A 78 11.42 -3.97 5.99
C ARG A 78 11.87 -2.83 6.88
N GLY A 79 12.28 -3.17 8.09
CA GLY A 79 12.81 -2.20 9.06
C GLY A 79 11.77 -1.18 9.51
N GLY A 80 10.48 -1.57 9.52
CA GLY A 80 9.38 -0.67 9.85
C GLY A 80 9.00 0.30 8.73
N ASN A 81 9.53 0.12 7.51
CA ASN A 81 9.25 0.98 6.36
C ASN A 81 8.56 0.21 5.23
N ILE A 82 7.83 0.94 4.39
CA ILE A 82 7.24 0.48 3.14
C ILE A 82 8.22 0.78 1.99
N TRP A 83 8.88 -0.25 1.49
CA TRP A 83 9.73 -0.12 0.31
C TRP A 83 8.91 -0.39 -0.95
N VAL A 84 8.78 0.60 -1.83
CA VAL A 84 8.21 0.42 -3.16
C VAL A 84 9.32 -0.09 -4.09
N LEU A 85 9.26 -1.36 -4.47
CA LEU A 85 10.25 -2.01 -5.33
C LEU A 85 9.85 -1.99 -6.81
N ALA A 86 8.55 -1.88 -7.09
CA ALA A 86 8.04 -1.70 -8.44
C ALA A 86 6.76 -0.86 -8.42
N ASN A 87 6.66 0.07 -9.37
CA ASN A 87 5.42 0.73 -9.77
C ASN A 87 5.46 0.90 -11.30
N HIS A 88 4.91 -0.07 -12.01
CA HIS A 88 4.80 -0.07 -13.48
C HIS A 88 3.43 0.41 -13.95
N THR A 89 2.86 1.35 -13.20
CA THR A 89 1.53 1.91 -13.41
C THR A 89 1.61 3.43 -13.38
N GLU A 90 0.57 4.10 -13.86
CA GLU A 90 0.43 5.56 -13.72
C GLU A 90 -0.13 5.97 -12.34
N ILE A 91 -0.33 5.01 -11.42
CA ILE A 91 -0.84 5.30 -10.09
C ILE A 91 0.25 5.98 -9.26
N GLU A 92 -0.12 7.10 -8.65
CA GLU A 92 0.69 7.79 -7.66
C GLU A 92 0.64 7.04 -6.32
N LEU A 93 1.35 5.90 -6.20
CA LEU A 93 1.28 5.03 -5.03
C LEU A 93 1.56 5.74 -3.69
N GLU A 94 2.40 6.77 -3.68
CA GLU A 94 2.60 7.60 -2.49
C GLU A 94 1.29 8.19 -1.97
N LYS A 95 0.43 8.72 -2.86
CA LYS A 95 -0.86 9.28 -2.48
C LYS A 95 -1.80 8.22 -1.92
N GLU A 96 -1.80 7.03 -2.53
CA GLU A 96 -2.59 5.89 -2.04
C GLU A 96 -2.12 5.42 -0.66
N LEU A 97 -0.81 5.41 -0.42
CA LEU A 97 -0.21 5.11 0.88
C LEU A 97 -0.56 6.17 1.93
N PHE A 98 -0.46 7.47 1.59
CA PHE A 98 -0.85 8.57 2.49
C PHE A 98 -2.33 8.55 2.84
N ALA A 99 -3.19 8.30 1.85
CA ALA A 99 -4.64 8.22 2.06
C ALA A 99 -5.04 7.10 3.05
N ARG A 100 -4.20 6.05 3.16
CA ARG A 100 -4.39 4.93 4.09
C ARG A 100 -3.62 5.07 5.41
N GLY A 101 -2.96 6.22 5.63
CA GLY A 101 -2.33 6.57 6.90
C GLY A 101 -0.82 6.33 7.00
N ALA A 102 -0.16 5.90 5.93
CA ALA A 102 1.30 5.81 5.91
C ALA A 102 1.91 7.20 6.07
N GLN A 103 2.98 7.31 6.84
CA GLN A 103 3.70 8.57 6.99
C GLN A 103 4.79 8.68 5.92
N ARG A 104 5.10 9.90 5.47
CA ARG A 104 6.12 10.14 4.43
C ARG A 104 7.49 9.56 4.77
N GLN A 105 7.89 9.65 6.05
CA GLN A 105 9.15 9.10 6.52
C GLN A 105 9.23 7.57 6.48
N ASP A 106 8.09 6.88 6.41
CA ASP A 106 8.04 5.42 6.40
C ASP A 106 8.12 4.85 4.97
N ILE A 107 8.07 5.70 3.94
CA ILE A 107 7.98 5.26 2.53
C ILE A 107 9.33 5.45 1.84
N ILE A 108 9.82 4.36 1.24
CA ILE A 108 11.11 4.31 0.55
C ILE A 108 10.91 3.91 -0.91
N ALA A 109 11.40 4.72 -1.85
CA ALA A 109 11.44 4.34 -3.28
C ALA A 109 12.57 3.34 -3.53
N GLY A 110 12.37 2.08 -3.19
CA GLY A 110 13.38 1.02 -3.31
C GLY A 110 13.84 0.73 -4.74
N PHE A 111 13.05 1.09 -5.75
CA PHE A 111 13.46 1.04 -7.16
C PHE A 111 14.49 2.14 -7.54
N GLN A 112 14.66 3.17 -6.70
CA GLN A 112 15.64 4.23 -6.92
C GLN A 112 16.98 3.88 -6.25
N SER A 113 18.07 4.22 -6.93
CA SER A 113 19.40 4.09 -6.33
C SER A 113 19.50 4.89 -5.02
N PRO A 114 20.32 4.45 -4.04
CA PRO A 114 20.49 5.18 -2.78
C PRO A 114 20.81 6.66 -2.97
N SER A 115 21.73 7.00 -3.88
CA SER A 115 22.11 8.39 -4.18
C SER A 115 20.98 9.23 -4.75
N PHE A 116 20.08 8.63 -5.52
CA PHE A 116 18.93 9.35 -6.08
C PHE A 116 17.85 9.60 -5.03
N ARG A 117 17.65 8.66 -4.09
CA ARG A 117 16.71 8.83 -2.97
C ARG A 117 17.08 10.03 -2.07
N GLU A 118 18.36 10.15 -1.73
CA GLU A 118 18.89 11.28 -0.95
C GLU A 118 18.58 12.63 -1.62
N MET A 119 18.62 12.68 -2.96
CA MET A 119 18.37 13.89 -3.74
C MET A 119 16.88 14.23 -3.88
N THR A 120 15.99 13.23 -3.94
CA THR A 120 14.54 13.43 -4.16
C THR A 120 13.73 13.57 -2.88
N GLY A 121 14.37 13.40 -1.72
CA GLY A 121 13.70 13.50 -0.42
C GLY A 121 12.75 12.34 -0.13
N TRP A 122 12.90 11.22 -0.83
CA TRP A 122 12.38 9.91 -0.43
C TRP A 122 13.34 9.35 0.60
N ALA A 123 12.86 9.03 1.80
CA ALA A 123 13.71 8.93 2.99
C ALA A 123 14.94 8.03 2.75
N GLY A 124 16.11 8.65 2.82
CA GLY A 124 17.40 8.01 2.97
C GLY A 124 17.98 8.43 4.30
N HIS A 125 17.55 7.77 5.38
CA HIS A 125 18.24 7.69 6.66
C HIS A 125 17.88 6.39 7.35
#